data_AF-A0A497FEA8-F1
#
_entry.id   AF-A0A497FEA8-F1
#
_cell.length_a   1.000
_cell.length_b   1.000
_cell.length_c   1.000
_cell.angle_alpha   90.00
_cell.angle_beta   90.00
_cell.angle_gamma   90.00
#
_symmetry.space_group_name_H-M   'P 1'
#
loop_
_entity.id
_entity.type
_entity.pdbx_description
1 polymer ?
#
loop_
_entity_poly.entity_id
_entity_poly.type
_entity_poly.pdbx_seq_one_letter_code
_entity_poly.pdbx_strand_id
1 'polypeptide(L)'
;MSSGGGRVYVVARVFPKGIEVNLEELKKKIGEVLPKEFQLVKIEEEPIAFGLKALKVHVVIPEETTGGTEPLERAISSIDDVSQVEVIYITRMFV
;
A
#
# COMPACT_ATOMS: atom_id res chain seq x y z
N MET A 1 -31.50 7.96 1.94
CA MET A 1 -30.26 8.75 1.80
C MET A 1 -29.14 7.92 2.38
N SER A 2 -28.52 7.08 1.55
CA SER A 2 -27.43 6.19 1.98
C SER A 2 -26.14 7.00 2.01
N SER A 3 -25.83 7.60 3.15
CA SER A 3 -24.64 8.43 3.35
C SER A 3 -23.44 7.64 3.89
N GLY A 4 -23.27 6.38 3.48
CA GLY A 4 -22.02 5.65 3.67
C GLY A 4 -21.14 5.89 2.45
N GLY A 5 -20.09 6.71 2.59
CA GLY A 5 -19.12 6.92 1.51
C GLY A 5 -18.53 5.58 1.06
N GLY A 6 -18.46 5.36 -0.26
CA GLY A 6 -17.93 4.14 -0.83
C GLY A 6 -16.49 3.90 -0.38
N ARG A 7 -16.10 2.63 -0.26
CA ARG A 7 -14.72 2.25 0.11
C ARG A 7 -14.13 1.39 -0.98
N VAL A 8 -12.84 1.57 -1.25
CA VAL A 8 -12.09 0.78 -2.20
C VAL A 8 -10.98 0.05 -1.47
N TYR A 9 -10.93 -1.26 -1.65
CA TYR A 9 -9.83 -2.08 -1.16
C TYR A 9 -8.78 -2.22 -2.24
N VAL A 10 -7.54 -1.89 -1.88
CA VAL A 10 -6.38 -1.86 -2.77
C VAL A 10 -5.31 -2.78 -2.19
N VAL A 11 -4.69 -3.58 -3.06
CA VAL A 11 -3.46 -4.29 -2.73
C VAL A 11 -2.35 -3.73 -3.60
N ALA A 12 -1.35 -3.15 -2.94
CA ALA A 12 -0.13 -2.68 -3.58
C ALA A 12 1.02 -3.62 -3.24
N ARG A 13 1.80 -4.03 -4.23
CA ARG A 13 3.08 -4.71 -4.06
C ARG A 13 4.19 -3.66 -4.03
N VAL A 14 4.99 -3.68 -2.97
CA VAL A 14 6.07 -2.72 -2.73
C VAL A 14 7.40 -3.46 -2.76
N PHE A 15 8.26 -3.07 -3.68
CA PHE A 15 9.59 -3.63 -3.81
C PHE A 15 10.58 -2.78 -3.01
N PRO A 16 11.37 -3.38 -2.11
CA PRO A 16 12.50 -2.68 -1.50
C PRO A 16 13.60 -2.44 -2.56
N LYS A 17 14.55 -1.55 -2.25
CA LYS A 17 15.73 -1.32 -3.10
C LYS A 17 16.67 -2.51 -3.22
N GLY A 18 16.65 -3.42 -2.25
CA GLY A 18 17.54 -4.59 -2.22
C GLY A 18 17.19 -5.56 -1.09
N ILE A 19 17.99 -6.63 -0.98
CA ILE A 19 17.83 -7.68 0.04
C ILE A 19 18.34 -7.24 1.42
N GLU A 20 19.14 -6.19 1.46
CA GLU A 20 19.72 -5.57 2.65
C GLU A 20 18.72 -4.68 3.41
N VAL A 21 17.60 -4.33 2.79
CA VAL A 21 16.57 -3.48 3.40
C VAL A 21 15.88 -4.21 4.54
N ASN A 22 15.80 -3.57 5.72
CA ASN A 22 15.07 -4.09 6.85
C ASN A 22 13.54 -3.98 6.61
N LEU A 23 12.91 -5.11 6.31
CA LEU A 23 11.48 -5.17 6.00
C LEU A 23 10.60 -4.80 7.20
N GLU A 24 11.04 -5.03 8.43
CA GLU A 24 10.26 -4.64 9.61
C GLU A 24 10.23 -3.12 9.79
N GLU A 25 11.35 -2.44 9.53
CA GLU A 25 11.39 -0.97 9.52
C GLU A 25 10.61 -0.41 8.34
N LEU A 26 10.72 -1.02 7.16
CA LEU A 26 9.95 -0.61 5.99
C LEU A 26 8.44 -0.73 6.22
N LYS A 27 7.96 -1.81 6.85
CA LYS A 27 6.55 -1.96 7.25
C LYS A 27 6.07 -0.83 8.15
N LYS A 28 6.89 -0.41 9.12
CA LYS A 28 6.58 0.73 10.02
C LYS A 28 6.49 2.04 9.25
N LYS A 29 7.50 2.35 8.44
CA LYS A 29 7.53 3.56 7.60
C LYS A 29 6.31 3.62 6.68
N ILE A 30 5.93 2.51 6.05
CA ILE A 30 4.71 2.42 5.23
C ILE A 30 3.49 2.83 6.05
N GLY A 31 3.30 2.30 7.25
CA GLY A 31 2.16 2.67 8.10
C GLY A 31 2.15 4.16 8.50
N GLU A 32 3.30 4.80 8.63
CA GLU A 32 3.44 6.20 9.04
C GLU A 32 3.22 7.21 7.90
N VAL A 33 3.56 6.85 6.66
CA VAL A 33 3.45 7.78 5.50
C VAL A 33 2.06 7.78 4.86
N LEU A 34 1.19 6.82 5.19
CA LEU A 34 -0.15 6.77 4.59
C LEU A 34 -0.97 8.02 4.95
N PRO A 35 -1.76 8.55 4.00
CA PRO A 35 -2.76 9.58 4.28
C PRO A 35 -3.70 9.15 5.43
N LYS A 36 -4.18 10.12 6.22
CA LYS A 36 -5.01 9.84 7.41
C LYS A 36 -6.31 9.12 7.08
N GLU A 37 -6.83 9.35 5.89
CA GLU A 37 -8.08 8.78 5.39
C GLU A 37 -7.90 7.34 4.89
N PHE A 38 -6.65 6.90 4.72
CA PHE A 38 -6.30 5.57 4.24
C PHE A 38 -6.08 4.63 5.42
N GLN A 39 -6.77 3.51 5.41
CA GLN A 39 -6.69 2.52 6.47
C GLN A 39 -5.80 1.36 6.04
N LEU A 40 -4.63 1.23 6.68
CA LEU A 40 -3.82 0.03 6.55
C LEU A 40 -4.56 -1.17 7.17
N VAL A 41 -4.79 -2.21 6.37
CA VAL A 41 -5.45 -3.45 6.80
C VAL A 41 -4.41 -4.46 7.27
N LYS A 42 -3.42 -4.75 6.44
CA LYS A 42 -2.30 -5.66 6.75
C LYS A 42 -1.13 -5.46 5.79
N ILE A 43 0.04 -5.95 6.19
CA ILE A 43 1.20 -6.09 5.30
C ILE A 43 1.70 -7.53 5.37
N GLU A 44 1.88 -8.15 4.21
CA GLU A 44 2.39 -9.52 4.08
C GLU A 44 3.70 -9.51 3.29
N GLU A 45 4.63 -10.41 3.62
CA GLU A 45 5.84 -10.62 2.81
C GLU A 45 5.54 -11.59 1.66
N GLU A 46 5.99 -11.23 0.46
CA GLU A 46 5.88 -12.05 -0.74
C GLU A 46 7.28 -12.36 -1.30
N PRO A 47 7.74 -13.63 -1.26
CA PRO A 47 9.00 -14.01 -1.89
C PRO A 47 8.94 -13.79 -3.42
N ILE A 48 9.97 -13.17 -3.98
CA ILE A 48 10.09 -12.93 -5.43
C ILE A 48 11.12 -13.88 -6.04
N ALA A 49 12.41 -13.60 -5.80
CA ALA A 49 13.54 -14.43 -6.24
C ALA A 49 14.83 -13.98 -5.53
N PHE A 50 15.85 -14.84 -5.47
CA PHE A 50 17.19 -14.50 -4.96
C PHE A 50 17.20 -13.85 -3.56
N GLY A 51 16.32 -14.31 -2.66
CA GLY A 51 16.20 -13.76 -1.31
C GLY A 51 15.44 -12.43 -1.21
N LEU A 52 15.11 -11.79 -2.33
CA LEU A 52 14.27 -10.61 -2.37
C LEU A 52 12.83 -10.97 -2.01
N LYS A 53 12.27 -10.20 -1.08
CA LYS A 53 10.86 -10.23 -0.73
C LYS A 53 10.25 -8.87 -0.99
N ALA A 54 9.09 -8.85 -1.62
CA ALA A 54 8.24 -7.66 -1.70
C ALA A 54 7.29 -7.63 -0.50
N LEU A 55 6.69 -6.47 -0.25
CA LEU A 55 5.61 -6.31 0.71
C LEU A 55 4.29 -6.16 -0.05
N LYS A 56 3.30 -7.02 0.26
CA LYS A 56 1.90 -6.80 -0.14
C LYS A 56 1.22 -5.96 0.92
N VAL A 57 0.92 -4.72 0.58
CA VAL A 57 0.28 -3.74 1.44
C VAL A 57 -1.19 -3.68 1.08
N HIS A 58 -2.04 -4.03 2.05
CA HIS A 58 -3.49 -4.04 1.90
C HIS A 58 -4.05 -2.78 2.55
N VAL A 59 -4.74 -1.95 1.77
CA VAL A 59 -5.24 -0.64 2.21
C VAL A 59 -6.69 -0.46 1.79
N VAL A 60 -7.49 0.13 2.67
CA VAL A 60 -8.82 0.64 2.32
C VAL A 60 -8.73 2.16 2.17
N ILE A 61 -9.18 2.66 1.02
CA ILE A 61 -9.21 4.10 0.72
C ILE A 61 -10.66 4.56 0.46
N PRO A 62 -11.00 5.84 0.71
CA PRO A 62 -12.29 6.41 0.30
C PRO A 62 -12.47 6.32 -1.23
N GLU A 63 -13.67 5.99 -1.71
CA GLU A 63 -13.96 5.92 -3.14
C GLU A 63 -13.83 7.30 -3.82
N GLU A 64 -14.13 8.36 -3.09
CA GLU A 64 -14.02 9.76 -3.50
C GLU A 64 -12.58 10.31 -3.49
N THR A 65 -11.57 9.47 -3.24
CA THR A 65 -10.17 9.88 -3.25
C THR A 65 -9.79 10.44 -4.62
N THR A 66 -9.45 11.73 -4.65
CA THR A 66 -8.99 12.39 -5.89
C THR A 66 -7.67 11.78 -6.35
N GLY A 67 -7.60 11.37 -7.63
CA GLY A 67 -6.46 10.65 -8.18
C GLY A 67 -6.47 9.13 -7.92
N GLY A 68 -7.55 8.58 -7.35
CA GLY A 68 -7.70 7.13 -7.16
C GLY A 68 -6.61 6.54 -6.26
N THR A 69 -5.80 5.62 -6.80
CA THR A 69 -4.70 4.98 -6.07
C THR A 69 -3.41 5.79 -6.07
N GLU A 70 -3.29 6.82 -6.91
CA GLU A 70 -2.03 7.58 -7.02
C GLU A 70 -1.52 8.16 -5.69
N PRO A 71 -2.37 8.68 -4.76
CA PRO A 71 -1.87 9.15 -3.48
C PRO A 71 -1.24 8.03 -2.63
N LEU A 72 -1.73 6.80 -2.74
CA LEU A 72 -1.15 5.63 -2.06
C LEU A 72 0.23 5.34 -2.62
N GLU A 73 0.33 5.27 -3.94
CA GLU A 73 1.57 4.98 -4.67
C GLU A 73 2.63 6.04 -4.39
N ARG A 74 2.25 7.33 -4.43
CA ARG A 74 3.16 8.45 -4.12
C ARG A 74 3.64 8.44 -2.67
N ALA A 75 2.73 8.21 -1.72
CA ALA A 75 3.10 8.16 -0.30
C ALA A 75 4.12 7.05 -0.04
N ILE A 76 3.87 5.84 -0.53
CA ILE A 76 4.80 4.71 -0.34
C ILE A 76 6.11 4.93 -1.12
N SER A 77 6.05 5.43 -2.34
CA SER A 77 7.25 5.67 -3.18
C SER A 77 8.15 6.78 -2.63
N SER A 78 7.67 7.63 -1.72
CA SER A 78 8.50 8.64 -1.05
C SER A 78 9.45 8.06 0.00
N ILE A 79 9.28 6.80 0.39
CA ILE A 79 10.19 6.13 1.32
C ILE A 79 11.46 5.77 0.56
N ASP A 80 12.61 6.27 1.03
CA ASP A 80 13.91 6.04 0.38
C ASP A 80 14.24 4.56 0.14
N ASP A 81 13.78 3.64 0.97
CA ASP A 81 14.07 2.21 0.83
C ASP A 81 13.18 1.50 -0.21
N VAL A 82 12.23 2.20 -0.82
CA VAL A 82 11.32 1.67 -1.86
C VAL A 82 11.90 1.92 -3.24
N SER A 83 11.89 0.89 -4.10
CA SER A 83 12.28 1.00 -5.51
C SER A 83 11.09 1.12 -6.45
N GLN A 84 10.00 0.42 -6.14
CA GLN A 84 8.81 0.36 -6.99
C GLN A 84 7.55 0.03 -6.18
N VAL A 85 6.43 0.60 -6.59
CA VAL A 85 5.09 0.27 -6.09
C VAL A 85 4.24 -0.15 -7.27
N GLU A 86 3.55 -1.28 -7.15
CA GLU A 86 2.61 -1.80 -8.15
C GLU A 86 1.24 -1.99 -7.53
N VAL A 87 0.19 -1.40 -8.09
CA VAL A 87 -1.17 -1.75 -7.71
C VAL A 87 -1.57 -3.04 -8.42
N ILE A 88 -1.76 -4.11 -7.66
CA ILE A 88 -2.01 -5.47 -8.20
C ILE A 88 -3.45 -5.94 -8.03
N TYR A 89 -4.24 -5.26 -7.19
CA TYR A 89 -5.64 -5.58 -7.00
C TYR A 89 -6.43 -4.36 -6.51
N ILE A 90 -7.62 -4.18 -7.07
CA ILE A 90 -8.57 -3.15 -6.67
C ILE A 90 -9.96 -3.77 -6.66
N THR A 91 -10.74 -3.54 -5.61
CA THR A 91 -12.16 -3.86 -5.59
C THR A 91 -12.95 -2.85 -4.78
N ARG A 92 -14.21 -2.65 -5.14
CA ARG A 92 -15.13 -1.82 -4.35
C ARG A 92 -15.71 -2.66 -3.22
N MET A 93 -15.73 -2.08 -2.02
CA MET A 93 -16.39 -2.67 -0.87
C MET A 93 -17.81 -2.13 -0.80
N PHE A 94 -18.78 -3.03 -0.90
CA PHE A 94 -20.16 -2.72 -0.54
C PHE A 94 -20.26 -2.82 0.99
N VAL A 95 -20.16 -1.67 1.65
CA VAL A 95 -20.42 -1.51 3.09
C VAL A 95 -21.82 -0.99 3.35
#